data_AF-A0A9X1RW68-F1
#
_entry.id   AF-A0A9X1RW68-F1
#
_cell.length_a   1.000
_cell.length_b   1.000
_cell.length_c   1.000
_cell.angle_alpha   90.00
_cell.angle_beta   90.00
_cell.angle_gamma   90.00
#
_symmetry.space_group_name_H-M   'P 1'
#
loop_
_entity.id
_entity.type
_entity.pdbx_description
1 polymer ?
#
loop_
_entity_poly.entity_id
_entity_poly.type
_entity_poly.pdbx_seq_one_letter_code
_entity_poly.pdbx_strand_id
1 'polypeptide(L)'
;MKQMRIILVLVFISVGAFAQGDKKDKMEKQHKTHKMSADIDNEAHAMMYADKMTTRLNLSLEQKEQIKQAQMKRLESQKEMMAEMMNESGNRGSDNAEMKEERMKIQEDFKGEMKDILTSEQYKKWEPMHERDMKMHGKMKNKEKNNNLNKDKDDSDY
;
A
#
# COMPACT_ATOMS: atom_id res chain seq x y z
N MET A 1 -8.01 -63.78 12.47
CA MET A 1 -9.09 -64.17 11.53
C MET A 1 -9.67 -62.89 10.96
N LYS A 2 -9.97 -62.70 9.69
CA LYS A 2 -9.94 -63.50 8.47
C LYS A 2 -10.26 -62.43 7.39
N GLN A 3 -9.56 -62.41 6.26
CA GLN A 3 -10.16 -62.28 4.90
C GLN A 3 -10.87 -60.92 4.60
N MET A 4 -10.68 -60.19 3.51
CA MET A 4 -10.23 -60.49 2.15
C MET A 4 -10.14 -59.18 1.35
N ARG A 5 -9.47 -59.30 0.21
CA ARG A 5 -9.01 -58.29 -0.73
C ARG A 5 -10.10 -57.73 -1.68
N ILE A 6 -9.85 -56.50 -2.15
CA ILE A 6 -9.97 -55.96 -3.53
C ILE A 6 -11.28 -56.21 -4.31
N ILE A 7 -11.99 -55.13 -4.70
CA ILE A 7 -12.73 -54.95 -5.98
C ILE A 7 -12.79 -53.42 -6.26
N LEU A 8 -12.03 -52.87 -7.22
CA LEU A 8 -12.36 -52.64 -8.65
C LEU A 8 -13.13 -51.30 -8.84
N VAL A 9 -12.47 -50.20 -9.22
CA VAL A 9 -12.29 -49.66 -10.61
C VAL A 9 -13.35 -48.60 -10.97
N LEU A 10 -12.91 -47.53 -11.68
CA LEU A 10 -13.66 -46.43 -12.34
C LEU A 10 -14.13 -45.32 -11.38
N VAL A 11 -13.84 -44.02 -11.55
CA VAL A 11 -13.78 -43.21 -12.77
C VAL A 11 -12.86 -41.99 -12.55
N PHE A 12 -11.92 -41.80 -13.47
CA PHE A 12 -11.25 -40.53 -13.77
C PHE A 12 -12.21 -39.66 -14.60
N ILE A 13 -12.82 -38.61 -14.03
CA ILE A 13 -13.20 -37.37 -14.74
C ILE A 13 -13.13 -36.23 -13.71
N SER A 14 -11.95 -35.66 -13.53
CA SER A 14 -11.74 -34.42 -12.80
C SER A 14 -11.22 -33.35 -13.76
N VAL A 15 -12.11 -32.76 -14.55
CA VAL A 15 -11.94 -31.49 -15.29
C VAL A 15 -13.36 -31.00 -15.54
N GLY A 16 -13.78 -29.76 -15.32
CA GLY A 16 -13.18 -28.53 -14.86
C GLY A 16 -14.27 -27.49 -15.10
N ALA A 17 -14.80 -26.86 -14.05
CA ALA A 17 -15.88 -25.89 -14.18
C ALA A 17 -15.79 -24.81 -13.09
N PHE A 18 -14.68 -24.07 -13.09
CA PHE A 18 -14.73 -22.67 -12.67
C PHE A 18 -14.94 -21.85 -13.94
N ALA A 19 -16.17 -21.89 -14.45
CA ALA A 19 -16.64 -20.96 -15.45
C ALA A 19 -16.46 -19.55 -14.88
N GLN A 20 -15.85 -18.67 -15.67
CA GLN A 20 -15.74 -17.25 -15.41
C GLN A 20 -17.14 -16.65 -15.23
N GLY A 21 -17.59 -16.53 -13.98
CA GLY A 21 -18.76 -15.75 -13.61
C GLY A 21 -18.40 -14.27 -13.55
N ASP A 22 -18.94 -13.52 -14.50
CA ASP A 22 -19.22 -12.09 -14.50
C ASP A 22 -18.09 -11.10 -14.20
N LYS A 23 -17.48 -10.62 -15.31
CA LYS A 23 -16.57 -9.46 -15.32
C LYS A 23 -17.27 -8.12 -14.99
N LYS A 24 -18.62 -8.06 -14.96
CA LYS A 24 -19.37 -6.83 -14.67
C LYS A 24 -19.42 -6.47 -13.17
N ASP A 25 -19.41 -7.46 -12.28
CA ASP A 25 -19.42 -7.22 -10.83
C ASP A 25 -18.09 -6.72 -10.26
N LYS A 26 -17.00 -6.88 -11.03
CA LYS A 26 -15.67 -6.41 -10.62
C LYS A 26 -15.50 -4.91 -10.76
N MET A 27 -16.10 -4.27 -11.77
CA MET A 27 -16.01 -2.80 -11.93
C MET A 27 -16.83 -2.06 -10.88
N GLU A 28 -18.02 -2.55 -10.51
CA GLU A 28 -18.86 -1.89 -9.49
C GLU A 28 -18.26 -2.00 -8.07
N LYS A 29 -17.62 -3.15 -7.75
CA LYS A 29 -16.88 -3.30 -6.49
C LYS A 29 -15.66 -2.38 -6.42
N GLN A 30 -15.00 -2.10 -7.55
CA GLN A 30 -13.82 -1.23 -7.60
C GLN A 30 -14.15 0.25 -7.32
N HIS A 31 -15.32 0.72 -7.76
CA HIS A 31 -15.80 2.08 -7.46
C HIS A 31 -16.28 2.25 -6.01
N LYS A 32 -16.84 1.21 -5.38
CA LYS A 32 -17.27 1.26 -3.96
C LYS A 32 -16.08 1.24 -2.99
N THR A 33 -14.96 0.60 -3.34
CA THR A 33 -13.76 0.58 -2.48
C THR A 33 -13.05 1.93 -2.35
N HIS A 34 -13.25 2.88 -3.28
CA HIS A 34 -12.65 4.23 -3.18
C HIS A 34 -13.37 5.19 -2.23
N LYS A 35 -14.58 4.87 -1.77
CA LYS A 35 -15.29 5.69 -0.76
C LYS A 35 -15.03 5.25 0.68
N MET A 36 -14.44 4.07 0.89
CA MET A 36 -14.21 3.52 2.23
C MET A 36 -12.88 3.97 2.86
N SER A 37 -12.03 4.69 2.11
CA SER A 37 -10.77 5.26 2.58
C SER A 37 -10.90 6.71 3.07
N ALA A 38 -12.11 7.20 3.32
CA ALA A 38 -12.33 8.57 3.78
C ALA A 38 -12.04 8.73 5.29
N ASP A 39 -12.17 7.66 6.07
CA ASP A 39 -11.82 7.63 7.49
C ASP A 39 -10.60 6.72 7.69
N ILE A 40 -9.47 7.11 7.12
CA ILE A 40 -8.19 6.56 7.61
C ILE A 40 -8.05 7.15 9.01
N ASP A 41 -8.18 6.29 10.02
CA ASP A 41 -7.80 6.64 11.38
C ASP A 41 -6.29 6.89 11.40
N ASN A 42 -5.91 8.15 11.14
CA ASN A 42 -4.54 8.62 11.09
C ASN A 42 -3.82 8.34 12.42
N GLU A 43 -4.56 8.36 13.53
CA GLU A 43 -4.02 8.03 14.84
C GLU A 43 -3.69 6.55 14.94
N ALA A 44 -4.61 5.65 14.55
CA ALA A 44 -4.32 4.21 14.53
C ALA A 44 -3.16 3.88 13.58
N HIS A 45 -3.11 4.49 12.40
CA HIS A 45 -2.02 4.27 11.46
C HIS A 45 -0.67 4.77 12.00
N ALA A 46 -0.65 5.93 12.65
CA ALA A 46 0.55 6.44 13.30
C ALA A 46 0.99 5.56 14.48
N MET A 47 0.05 5.09 15.29
CA MET A 47 0.32 4.16 16.39
C MET A 47 0.92 2.85 15.89
N MET A 48 0.34 2.23 14.86
CA MET A 48 0.87 1.00 14.26
C MET A 48 2.29 1.18 13.70
N TYR A 49 2.55 2.33 13.08
CA TYR A 49 3.90 2.65 12.60
C TYR A 49 4.89 2.78 13.78
N ALA A 50 4.51 3.53 14.82
CA ALA A 50 5.33 3.70 16.01
C ALA A 50 5.63 2.35 16.68
N ASP A 51 4.63 1.48 16.83
CA ASP A 51 4.78 0.12 17.37
C ASP A 51 5.75 -0.73 16.54
N LYS A 52 5.59 -0.72 15.21
CA LYS A 52 6.51 -1.41 14.29
C LYS A 52 7.94 -0.90 14.45
N MET A 53 8.13 0.41 14.62
CA MET A 53 9.45 1.00 14.84
C MET A 53 10.01 0.65 16.21
N THR A 54 9.18 0.61 17.26
CA THR A 54 9.57 0.17 18.60
C THR A 54 10.16 -1.22 18.57
N THR A 55 9.50 -2.17 17.91
CA THR A 55 10.02 -3.54 17.81
C THR A 55 11.31 -3.63 16.98
N ARG A 56 11.46 -2.82 15.93
CA ARG A 56 12.62 -2.90 15.02
C ARG A 56 13.85 -2.19 15.53
N LEU A 57 13.66 -1.12 16.30
CA LEU A 57 14.72 -0.20 16.71
C LEU A 57 14.95 -0.21 18.23
N ASN A 58 14.15 -0.96 19.00
CA ASN A 58 14.15 -0.96 20.46
C ASN A 58 14.00 0.46 21.01
N LEU A 59 12.92 1.12 20.63
CA LEU A 59 12.65 2.51 21.01
C LEU A 59 12.28 2.62 22.50
N SER A 60 12.63 3.75 23.11
CA SER A 60 12.05 4.14 24.40
C SER A 60 10.58 4.54 24.25
N LEU A 61 9.86 4.63 25.38
CA LEU A 61 8.48 5.12 25.38
C LEU A 61 8.36 6.55 24.84
N GLU A 62 9.31 7.41 25.20
CA GLU A 62 9.38 8.79 24.71
C GLU A 62 9.59 8.84 23.19
N GLN A 63 10.55 8.06 22.67
CA GLN A 63 10.80 7.98 21.23
C GLN A 63 9.60 7.41 20.47
N LYS A 64 8.90 6.43 21.04
CA LYS A 64 7.68 5.87 20.45
C LYS A 64 6.59 6.94 20.30
N GLU A 65 6.35 7.73 21.34
CA GLU A 65 5.34 8.79 21.30
C GLU A 65 5.73 9.89 20.31
N GLN A 66 7.00 10.32 20.31
CA GLN A 66 7.49 11.31 19.36
C GLN A 66 7.36 10.83 17.90
N ILE A 67 7.65 9.56 17.62
CA ILE A 67 7.48 8.98 16.28
C ILE A 67 6.01 8.88 15.89
N LYS A 68 5.11 8.57 16.84
CA LYS A 68 3.66 8.62 16.60
C LYS A 68 3.27 10.03 16.14
N GLN A 69 3.70 11.07 16.85
CA GLN A 69 3.40 12.46 16.50
C GLN A 69 3.98 12.86 15.13
N ALA A 70 5.25 12.53 14.87
CA ALA A 70 5.88 12.76 13.56
C ALA A 70 5.12 12.08 12.41
N GLN A 71 4.68 10.84 12.63
CA GLN A 71 3.90 10.10 11.64
C GLN A 71 2.49 10.67 11.46
N MET A 72 1.84 11.15 12.52
CA MET A 72 0.55 11.86 12.41
C MET A 72 0.69 13.12 11.56
N LYS A 73 1.69 13.95 11.84
CA LYS A 73 1.97 15.17 11.07
C LYS A 73 2.19 14.84 9.59
N ARG A 74 3.00 13.82 9.29
CA ARG A 74 3.22 13.36 7.91
C ARG A 74 1.93 12.91 7.21
N LEU A 75 1.05 12.19 7.91
CA LEU A 75 -0.23 11.74 7.35
C LEU A 75 -1.18 12.91 7.08
N GLU A 76 -1.21 13.91 7.97
CA GLU A 76 -2.02 15.11 7.76
C GLU A 76 -1.53 15.91 6.55
N SER A 77 -0.22 16.16 6.43
CA SER A 77 0.33 16.86 5.27
C SER A 77 0.08 16.10 3.95
N GLN A 78 0.09 14.76 3.97
CA GLN A 78 -0.28 13.97 2.80
C GLN A 78 -1.77 14.10 2.45
N LYS A 79 -2.63 14.21 3.45
CA LYS A 79 -4.07 14.39 3.28
C LYS A 79 -4.39 15.78 2.75
N GLU A 80 -3.75 16.83 3.26
CA GLU A 80 -3.86 18.20 2.77
C GLU A 80 -3.46 18.30 1.30
N MET A 81 -2.27 17.81 0.95
CA MET A 81 -1.80 17.73 -0.45
C MET A 81 -2.79 16.98 -1.35
N MET A 82 -3.36 15.85 -0.88
CA MET A 82 -4.36 15.11 -1.65
C MET A 82 -5.68 15.87 -1.79
N ALA A 83 -6.10 16.62 -0.77
CA ALA A 83 -7.30 17.44 -0.83
C ALA A 83 -7.13 18.62 -1.80
N GLU A 84 -5.97 19.28 -1.77
CA GLU A 84 -5.60 20.33 -2.73
C GLU A 84 -5.61 19.79 -4.16
N MET A 85 -4.99 18.62 -4.38
CA MET A 85 -5.04 17.94 -5.68
C MET A 85 -6.47 17.65 -6.15
N MET A 86 -7.37 17.19 -5.27
CA MET A 86 -8.75 16.89 -5.64
C MET A 86 -9.55 18.16 -5.96
N ASN A 87 -9.28 19.26 -5.27
CA ASN A 87 -9.91 20.56 -5.52
C ASN A 87 -9.43 21.16 -6.85
N GLU A 88 -8.15 21.00 -7.19
CA GLU A 88 -7.55 21.50 -8.43
C GLU A 88 -7.84 20.60 -9.66
N SER A 89 -8.04 19.29 -9.44
CA SER A 89 -8.26 18.27 -10.49
C SER A 89 -9.59 18.41 -11.25
N GLY A 90 -10.38 19.46 -11.01
CA GLY A 90 -11.34 19.96 -12.01
C GLY A 90 -10.64 20.34 -13.34
N ASN A 91 -9.34 20.62 -13.29
CA ASN A 91 -8.46 20.84 -14.43
C ASN A 91 -7.48 19.65 -14.57
N ARG A 92 -7.60 18.88 -15.65
CA ARG A 92 -6.92 17.59 -15.91
C ARG A 92 -5.38 17.65 -16.12
N GLY A 93 -4.67 18.52 -15.39
CA GLY A 93 -3.23 18.67 -15.58
C GLY A 93 -2.51 19.57 -14.59
N SER A 94 -2.93 19.64 -13.32
CA SER A 94 -2.11 20.29 -12.28
C SER A 94 -0.73 19.63 -12.26
N ASP A 95 0.31 20.45 -12.39
CA ASP A 95 1.64 20.10 -12.84
C ASP A 95 2.28 19.04 -11.93
N ASN A 96 2.67 17.92 -12.55
CA ASN A 96 3.28 16.77 -11.86
C ASN A 96 4.62 17.13 -11.15
N ALA A 97 5.17 18.33 -11.40
CA ALA A 97 6.41 18.81 -10.81
C ALA A 97 6.21 19.37 -9.40
N GLU A 98 5.26 20.28 -9.18
CA GLU A 98 5.00 20.91 -7.87
C GLU A 98 4.52 19.87 -6.85
N MET A 99 3.58 19.02 -7.26
CA MET A 99 3.11 17.88 -6.46
C MET A 99 4.23 16.89 -6.10
N LYS A 100 5.22 16.74 -6.99
CA LYS A 100 6.38 15.89 -6.70
C LYS A 100 7.32 16.58 -5.71
N GLU A 101 7.54 17.86 -5.86
CA GLU A 101 8.34 18.67 -4.93
C GLU A 101 7.75 18.64 -3.52
N GLU A 102 6.44 18.86 -3.39
CA GLU A 102 5.75 18.82 -2.10
C GLU A 102 5.82 17.44 -1.45
N ARG A 103 5.65 16.37 -2.24
CA ARG A 103 5.86 14.99 -1.75
C ARG A 103 7.28 14.73 -1.28
N MET A 104 8.28 15.31 -1.94
CA MET A 104 9.68 15.19 -1.52
C MET A 104 9.90 15.96 -0.22
N LYS A 105 9.35 17.17 -0.12
CA LYS A 105 9.43 17.99 1.09
C LYS A 105 8.85 17.30 2.31
N ILE A 106 7.64 16.73 2.22
CA ILE A 106 7.03 15.97 3.32
C ILE A 106 7.91 14.79 3.75
N GLN A 107 8.60 14.15 2.81
CA GLN A 107 9.52 13.05 3.13
C GLN A 107 10.79 13.55 3.81
N GLU A 108 11.34 14.68 3.36
CA GLU A 108 12.53 15.30 3.93
C GLU A 108 12.25 15.81 5.35
N ASP A 109 11.12 16.47 5.56
CA ASP A 109 10.68 16.94 6.87
C ASP A 109 10.53 15.77 7.84
N PHE A 110 9.85 14.70 7.43
CA PHE A 110 9.72 13.50 8.24
C PHE A 110 11.08 12.83 8.51
N LYS A 111 11.98 12.79 7.53
CA LYS A 111 13.33 12.26 7.71
C LYS A 111 14.14 13.09 8.71
N GLY A 112 13.97 14.41 8.71
CA GLY A 112 14.52 15.33 9.70
C GLY A 112 14.03 15.01 11.10
N GLU A 113 12.71 14.94 11.30
CA GLU A 113 12.10 14.61 12.59
C GLU A 113 12.58 13.24 13.11
N MET A 114 12.66 12.23 12.25
CA MET A 114 13.17 10.92 12.62
C MET A 114 14.64 10.95 13.02
N LYS A 115 15.45 11.84 12.45
CA LYS A 115 16.86 12.02 12.81
C LYS A 115 17.02 12.66 14.19
N ASP A 116 16.10 13.53 14.57
CA ASP A 116 16.13 14.21 15.87
C ASP A 116 15.62 13.31 17.01
N ILE A 117 14.65 12.43 16.71
CA ILE A 117 14.07 11.51 17.71
C ILE A 117 14.96 10.28 17.95
N LEU A 118 15.56 9.74 16.88
CA LEU A 118 16.33 8.50 16.95
C LEU A 118 17.78 8.76 17.36
N THR A 119 18.37 7.80 18.09
CA THR A 119 19.82 7.79 18.26
C THR A 119 20.52 7.55 16.93
N SER A 120 21.81 7.89 16.84
CA SER A 120 22.60 7.64 15.64
C SER A 120 22.60 6.17 15.19
N GLU A 121 22.57 5.22 16.13
CA GLU A 121 22.52 3.79 15.81
C GLU A 121 21.13 3.35 15.32
N GLN A 122 20.07 3.85 15.94
CA GLN A 122 18.70 3.56 15.53
C GLN A 122 18.42 4.16 14.14
N TYR A 123 18.85 5.39 13.89
CA TYR A 123 18.69 6.05 12.60
C TYR A 123 19.39 5.29 11.47
N LYS A 124 20.63 4.82 11.69
CA LYS A 124 21.36 3.97 10.72
C LYS A 124 20.62 2.68 10.36
N LYS A 125 19.83 2.12 11.28
CA LYS A 125 18.97 0.95 11.00
C LYS A 125 17.69 1.37 10.29
N TRP A 126 17.11 2.49 10.70
CA TRP A 126 15.83 2.99 10.19
C TRP A 126 15.90 3.44 8.73
N GLU A 127 16.88 4.26 8.37
CA GLU A 127 17.01 4.88 7.05
C GLU A 127 16.94 3.87 5.88
N PRO A 128 17.72 2.78 5.85
CA PRO A 128 17.64 1.80 4.76
C PRO A 128 16.31 1.03 4.73
N MET A 129 15.64 0.86 5.88
CA MET A 129 14.29 0.26 5.91
C MET A 129 13.27 1.22 5.31
N HIS A 130 13.33 2.50 5.68
CA HIS A 130 12.45 3.53 5.17
C HIS A 130 12.62 3.70 3.65
N GLU A 131 13.86 3.80 3.16
CA GLU A 131 14.12 3.87 1.72
C GLU A 131 13.59 2.66 0.94
N ARG A 132 13.71 1.46 1.51
CA ARG A 132 13.20 0.25 0.87
C ARG A 132 11.68 0.29 0.76
N ASP A 133 11.00 0.66 1.84
CA ASP A 133 9.54 0.80 1.86
C ASP A 133 9.10 1.82 0.78
N MET A 134 9.79 2.96 0.66
CA MET A 134 9.51 3.97 -0.37
C MET A 134 9.74 3.47 -1.81
N LYS A 135 10.83 2.74 -2.06
CA LYS A 135 11.15 2.16 -3.38
C LYS A 135 10.14 1.06 -3.79
N MET A 136 9.66 0.28 -2.84
CA MET A 136 8.69 -0.81 -3.10
C MET A 136 7.34 -0.26 -3.54
N HIS A 137 6.86 0.82 -2.92
CA HIS A 137 5.62 1.49 -3.34
C HIS A 137 5.70 2.08 -4.75
N GLY A 138 6.88 2.54 -5.19
CA GLY A 138 7.10 3.01 -6.56
C GLY A 138 7.05 1.89 -7.62
N LYS A 139 7.61 0.72 -7.32
CA LYS A 139 7.69 -0.41 -8.28
C LYS A 139 6.37 -1.13 -8.49
N MET A 140 5.52 -1.23 -7.47
CA MET A 140 4.22 -1.89 -7.60
C MET A 140 3.29 -1.17 -8.58
N LYS A 141 3.32 0.18 -8.60
CA LYS A 141 2.53 0.98 -9.56
C LYS A 141 2.86 0.67 -11.03
N ASN A 142 4.10 0.34 -11.36
CA ASN A 142 4.50 0.04 -12.75
C ASN A 142 4.05 -1.36 -13.20
N LYS A 143 4.02 -2.34 -12.30
CA LYS A 143 3.61 -3.71 -12.65
C LYS A 143 2.11 -3.83 -12.88
N GLU A 144 1.32 -3.07 -12.13
CA GLU A 144 -0.14 -3.01 -12.27
C GLU A 144 -0.56 -2.31 -13.58
N LYS A 145 0.16 -1.25 -13.97
CA LYS A 145 -0.09 -0.52 -15.23
C LYS A 145 0.20 -1.36 -16.49
N ASN A 146 1.28 -2.16 -16.47
CA ASN A 146 1.62 -3.05 -17.59
C ASN A 146 0.64 -4.22 -17.76
N ASN A 147 0.07 -4.74 -16.67
CA ASN A 147 -0.92 -5.83 -16.77
C ASN A 147 -2.26 -5.35 -17.36
N ASN A 148 -2.67 -4.10 -17.10
CA ASN A 148 -3.88 -3.54 -17.71
C ASN A 148 -3.68 -3.19 -19.19
N LEU A 149 -2.52 -2.63 -19.57
CA LEU A 149 -2.19 -2.29 -20.97
C LEU A 149 -2.07 -3.49 -21.92
N ASN A 150 -1.84 -4.70 -21.40
CA ASN A 150 -1.85 -5.93 -22.20
C ASN A 150 -3.25 -6.52 -22.31
N LYS A 151 -4.12 -6.26 -21.33
CA LYS A 151 -5.50 -6.74 -21.35
C LYS A 151 -6.37 -5.98 -22.36
N ASP A 152 -6.10 -4.68 -22.53
CA ASP A 152 -6.81 -3.84 -23.51
C ASP A 152 -6.37 -4.10 -24.96
N LYS A 153 -5.24 -4.78 -25.20
CA LYS A 153 -4.80 -5.19 -26.55
C LYS A 153 -5.40 -6.52 -27.02
N ASP A 154 -5.70 -7.42 -26.08
CA ASP A 154 -6.33 -8.71 -26.42
C ASP A 154 -7.83 -8.56 -26.73
N ASP A 155 -8.46 -7.47 -26.28
CA ASP A 155 -9.89 -7.19 -26.50
C ASP A 155 -10.16 -6.32 -27.78
N SER A 156 -9.12 -5.91 -28.54
CA SER A 156 -9.28 -5.10 -29.77
C SER A 156 -9.18 -5.88 -31.09
N ASP A 157 -8.96 -7.19 -31.04
CA ASP A 157 -8.79 -8.06 -32.22
C ASP A 157 -10.04 -8.91 -32.55
N TYR A 158 -11.24 -8.47 -32.14
CA TYR A 158 -12.53 -9.06 -32.57
C TYR A 158 -13.54 -8.02 -33.05
#